data_AF-A0A2U1XLL7-F1
#
_entry.id   AF-A0A2U1XLL7-F1
#
_cell.length_a   1.000
_cell.length_b   1.000
_cell.length_c   1.000
_cell.angle_alpha   90.00
_cell.angle_beta   90.00
_cell.angle_gamma   90.00
#
_symmetry.space_group_name_H-M   'P 1'
#
loop_
_entity.id
_entity.type
_entity.pdbx_description
1 polymer ?
#
loop_
_entity_poly.entity_id
_entity_poly.type
_entity_poly.pdbx_seq_one_letter_code
_entity_poly.pdbx_strand_id
1 'polypeptide(L)'
;MSVILSTSSLTSLLVLNGPLSAQTLPTGGGFVAGSGGIATTGATMTVTQQGSRGIVNWNGFSIGQGAKVAFENGSGATLNRVGGGNPSAIAGSLTATGSVYLINPAGVVVGPTGTVTTGGSFVASTHDVPSDDFMSAKPLTFKGDSTAKVENLGAISSSGGDVLLIAREVSNKGSLSAPNGTAALAGGHEVLLTEGGDSRRGRVLVRAGTGQVDNQGTGIGPDRLALLCHSPDHFSHLNSYGEIDIALDPIPYNGTTTTCEALWMGVPVLTLPGDRHAARVGASLLTTAGLTGWIAADEEDFVAKAVALAADPDHLATVRQGLRGRLIASDLCDAQRFAERFEAMCLSVVQSRSQQD
;
A
#
# COMPACT_ATOMS: atom_id res chain seq x y z
N MET A 1 1.01 42.26 -6.92
CA MET A 1 2.42 42.19 -7.35
C MET A 1 3.27 42.19 -6.08
N SER A 2 4.22 41.26 -5.94
CA SER A 2 4.90 40.88 -4.67
C SER A 2 3.93 40.18 -3.68
N VAL A 3 4.06 38.87 -3.39
CA VAL A 3 5.08 38.13 -2.62
C VAL A 3 4.91 38.28 -1.10
N ILE A 4 4.47 37.19 -0.45
CA ILE A 4 4.84 36.79 0.92
C ILE A 4 5.08 35.27 0.91
N LEU A 5 6.20 34.90 1.52
CA LEU A 5 6.81 33.59 1.65
C LEU A 5 5.93 32.58 2.42
N SER A 6 5.91 31.31 1.98
CA SER A 6 5.77 30.18 2.90
C SER A 6 7.16 29.75 3.38
N THR A 7 7.29 29.40 4.65
CA THR A 7 8.58 29.20 5.31
C THR A 7 9.29 27.95 4.83
N SER A 8 10.44 28.12 4.16
CA SER A 8 11.42 27.06 3.97
C SER A 8 11.93 26.57 5.32
N SER A 9 11.44 25.44 5.80
CA SER A 9 12.10 24.71 6.89
C SER A 9 13.50 24.33 6.42
N LEU A 10 14.52 24.79 7.14
CA LEU A 10 15.91 24.46 6.83
C LEU A 10 16.10 22.95 6.86
N THR A 11 16.23 22.34 5.69
CA THR A 11 16.85 21.03 5.56
C THR A 11 18.30 21.15 6.00
N SER A 12 18.62 20.63 7.19
CA SER A 12 20.01 20.36 7.57
C SER A 12 20.56 19.29 6.63
N LEU A 13 21.08 19.74 5.48
CA LEU A 13 21.90 18.93 4.60
C LEU A 13 23.19 18.62 5.36
N LEU A 14 23.24 17.44 5.98
CA LEU A 14 24.43 16.96 6.67
C LEU A 14 25.49 16.59 5.62
N VAL A 15 26.22 17.60 5.14
CA VAL A 15 27.38 17.42 4.27
C VAL A 15 28.50 16.82 5.12
N LEU A 16 28.54 15.47 5.14
CA LEU A 16 29.61 14.67 5.70
C LEU A 16 30.88 14.81 4.84
N ASN A 17 31.52 15.97 4.91
CA ASN A 17 32.93 16.16 4.53
C ASN A 17 33.83 15.54 5.61
N GLY A 18 33.73 14.22 5.76
CA GLY A 18 34.71 13.41 6.46
C GLY A 18 35.80 12.89 5.50
N PRO A 19 36.99 12.51 6.00
CA PRO A 19 37.98 11.82 5.18
C PRO A 19 37.38 10.51 4.63
N LEU A 20 37.86 10.08 3.45
CA LEU A 20 37.47 8.82 2.79
C LEU A 20 37.50 7.65 3.79
N SER A 21 36.34 7.37 4.35
CA SER A 21 36.16 6.39 5.41
C SER A 21 35.95 5.03 4.77
N ALA A 22 36.39 3.97 5.46
CA ALA A 22 36.32 2.61 4.94
C ALA A 22 34.92 2.29 4.40
N GLN A 23 34.85 1.67 3.23
CA GLN A 23 33.59 1.33 2.58
C GLN A 23 32.72 0.51 3.53
N THR A 24 31.57 1.08 3.92
CA THR A 24 30.66 0.46 4.88
C THR A 24 30.08 -0.82 4.26
N LEU A 25 30.40 -1.96 4.85
CA LEU A 25 29.74 -3.24 4.61
C LEU A 25 28.96 -3.67 5.86
N PRO A 26 28.01 -4.61 5.73
CA PRO A 26 27.36 -5.23 6.88
C PRO A 26 28.37 -5.84 7.88
N THR A 27 28.01 -5.88 9.16
CA THR A 27 28.89 -6.33 10.25
C THR A 27 28.18 -7.32 11.18
N GLY A 28 28.96 -8.24 11.77
CA GLY A 28 28.45 -9.23 12.71
C GLY A 28 27.50 -10.27 12.11
N GLY A 29 27.59 -10.53 10.80
CA GLY A 29 26.75 -11.49 10.10
C GLY A 29 26.99 -12.93 10.56
N GLY A 30 25.93 -13.65 10.90
CA GLY A 30 25.99 -15.08 11.21
C GLY A 30 24.66 -15.79 10.92
N PHE A 31 24.73 -16.95 10.28
CA PHE A 31 23.56 -17.82 10.08
C PHE A 31 23.07 -18.36 11.43
N VAL A 32 21.79 -18.16 11.73
CA VAL A 32 21.10 -18.69 12.91
C VAL A 32 20.05 -19.75 12.58
N ALA A 33 19.67 -19.87 11.29
CA ALA A 33 18.91 -20.99 10.75
C ALA A 33 19.26 -21.20 9.27
N GLY A 34 19.13 -22.43 8.77
CA GLY A 34 19.71 -22.83 7.48
C GLY A 34 21.24 -22.95 7.56
N SER A 35 21.91 -23.02 6.42
CA SER A 35 23.38 -23.07 6.34
C SER A 35 23.92 -22.24 5.18
N GLY A 36 25.17 -21.80 5.29
CA GLY A 36 25.80 -20.92 4.32
C GLY A 36 27.12 -20.34 4.82
N GLY A 37 27.72 -19.48 4.01
CA GLY A 37 28.95 -18.75 4.31
C GLY A 37 28.81 -17.26 4.02
N ILE A 38 29.59 -16.44 4.73
CA ILE A 38 29.70 -15.00 4.50
C ILE A 38 31.18 -14.71 4.30
N ALA A 39 31.55 -14.18 3.14
CA ALA A 39 32.92 -13.85 2.77
C ALA A 39 33.01 -12.42 2.27
N THR A 40 34.14 -11.76 2.52
CA THR A 40 34.39 -10.38 2.07
C THR A 40 35.71 -10.31 1.31
N THR A 41 35.68 -9.75 0.10
CA THR A 41 36.85 -9.50 -0.73
C THR A 41 36.82 -8.04 -1.18
N GLY A 42 37.68 -7.21 -0.58
CA GLY A 42 37.68 -5.77 -0.80
C GLY A 42 36.33 -5.12 -0.50
N ALA A 43 35.79 -4.41 -1.49
CA ALA A 43 34.50 -3.70 -1.41
C ALA A 43 33.26 -4.61 -1.47
N THR A 44 33.43 -5.92 -1.69
CA THR A 44 32.32 -6.85 -1.94
C THR A 44 32.19 -7.88 -0.83
N MET A 45 30.99 -8.01 -0.29
CA MET A 45 30.57 -9.12 0.57
C MET A 45 29.69 -10.09 -0.23
N THR A 46 29.99 -11.38 -0.15
CA THR A 46 29.17 -12.46 -0.70
C THR A 46 28.58 -13.28 0.43
N VAL A 47 27.27 -13.49 0.38
CA VAL A 47 26.51 -14.37 1.28
C VAL A 47 26.02 -15.56 0.45
N THR A 48 26.69 -16.70 0.59
CA THR A 48 26.34 -17.94 -0.11
C THR A 48 25.44 -18.77 0.79
N GLN A 49 24.21 -19.08 0.35
CA GLN A 49 23.26 -19.89 1.11
C GLN A 49 23.14 -21.29 0.51
N GLN A 50 23.03 -22.29 1.39
CA GLN A 50 22.72 -23.66 1.04
C GLN A 50 21.25 -23.95 1.39
N GLY A 51 20.54 -24.63 0.48
CA GLY A 51 19.12 -24.94 0.66
C GLY A 51 18.19 -23.75 0.39
N SER A 52 16.89 -24.00 0.53
CA SER A 52 15.83 -23.07 0.11
C SER A 52 15.63 -21.87 1.04
N ARG A 53 16.01 -21.96 2.32
CA ARG A 53 15.86 -20.86 3.29
C ARG A 53 17.01 -20.77 4.29
N GLY A 54 17.35 -19.55 4.67
CA GLY A 54 18.29 -19.25 5.75
C GLY A 54 17.95 -17.94 6.46
N ILE A 55 18.31 -17.86 7.74
CA ILE A 55 18.19 -16.65 8.56
C ILE A 55 19.59 -16.22 9.00
N VAL A 56 19.94 -14.96 8.74
CA VAL A 56 21.20 -14.35 9.13
C VAL A 56 20.92 -13.18 10.08
N ASN A 57 21.51 -13.20 11.26
CA ASN A 57 21.50 -12.06 12.17
C ASN A 57 22.73 -11.18 11.91
N TRP A 58 22.56 -9.86 12.03
CA TRP A 58 23.59 -8.85 11.80
C TRP A 58 23.64 -7.83 12.95
N ASN A 59 24.84 -7.37 13.30
CA ASN A 59 25.00 -6.22 14.20
C ASN A 59 24.65 -4.91 13.49
N GLY A 60 24.92 -4.81 12.19
CA GLY A 60 24.53 -3.69 11.36
C GLY A 60 24.52 -4.10 9.88
N PHE A 61 23.55 -3.61 9.11
CA PHE A 61 23.45 -3.92 7.68
C PHE A 61 23.33 -2.61 6.89
N SER A 62 24.48 -2.10 6.42
CA SER A 62 24.57 -0.91 5.56
C SER A 62 25.59 -1.16 4.47
N ILE A 63 25.37 -0.56 3.30
CA ILE A 63 26.16 -0.75 2.09
C ILE A 63 26.55 0.64 1.59
N GLY A 64 27.79 1.05 1.82
CA GLY A 64 28.33 2.34 1.39
C GLY A 64 28.41 2.47 -0.14
N GLN A 65 28.54 3.70 -0.63
CA GLN A 65 28.70 3.95 -2.07
C GLN A 65 29.93 3.21 -2.61
N GLY A 66 29.76 2.50 -3.73
CA GLY A 66 30.80 1.66 -4.33
C GLY A 66 31.06 0.33 -3.62
N ALA A 67 30.40 0.04 -2.49
CA ALA A 67 30.38 -1.28 -1.88
C ALA A 67 29.27 -2.16 -2.49
N LYS A 68 29.44 -3.49 -2.43
CA LYS A 68 28.48 -4.46 -2.94
C LYS A 68 28.19 -5.56 -1.92
N VAL A 69 26.93 -5.97 -1.80
CA VAL A 69 26.52 -7.23 -1.16
C VAL A 69 25.84 -8.12 -2.20
N ALA A 70 26.27 -9.38 -2.30
CA ALA A 70 25.74 -10.37 -3.21
C ALA A 70 25.21 -11.59 -2.46
N PHE A 71 23.92 -11.91 -2.63
CA PHE A 71 23.30 -13.13 -2.11
C PHE A 71 23.27 -14.21 -3.20
N GLU A 72 24.07 -15.25 -2.99
CA GLU A 72 24.11 -16.46 -3.79
C GLU A 72 23.23 -17.52 -3.11
N ASN A 73 21.92 -17.35 -3.23
CA ASN A 73 20.89 -18.18 -2.59
C ASN A 73 20.00 -18.94 -3.60
N GLY A 74 20.35 -18.94 -4.88
CA GLY A 74 19.66 -19.73 -5.91
C GLY A 74 18.24 -19.22 -6.14
N SER A 75 17.24 -20.10 -6.07
CA SER A 75 15.82 -19.72 -6.00
C SER A 75 15.28 -19.61 -4.57
N GLY A 76 16.16 -19.70 -3.56
CA GLY A 76 15.80 -19.65 -2.14
C GLY A 76 15.57 -18.24 -1.62
N ALA A 77 15.22 -18.14 -0.33
CA ALA A 77 15.02 -16.89 0.39
C ALA A 77 16.01 -16.75 1.56
N THR A 78 16.54 -15.55 1.77
CA THR A 78 17.39 -15.23 2.92
C THR A 78 16.78 -14.12 3.76
N LEU A 79 16.52 -14.39 5.04
CA LEU A 79 16.02 -13.43 6.01
C LEU A 79 17.18 -12.82 6.81
N ASN A 80 17.37 -11.51 6.69
CA ASN A 80 18.40 -10.75 7.36
C ASN A 80 17.76 -9.92 8.47
N ARG A 81 18.10 -10.19 9.73
CA ARG A 81 17.65 -9.38 10.88
C ARG A 81 18.79 -8.53 11.42
N VAL A 82 18.54 -7.25 11.66
CA VAL A 82 19.53 -6.30 12.18
C VAL A 82 19.22 -5.98 13.65
N GLY A 83 20.19 -6.21 14.54
CA GLY A 83 20.04 -6.02 15.99
C GLY A 83 20.66 -4.72 16.55
N GLY A 84 21.60 -4.09 15.83
CA GLY A 84 22.13 -2.79 16.24
C GLY A 84 21.17 -1.67 15.86
N GLY A 85 20.84 -0.78 16.81
CA GLY A 85 19.81 0.26 16.69
C GLY A 85 20.08 1.40 15.70
N ASN A 86 20.90 1.18 14.67
CA ASN A 86 21.13 2.13 13.57
C ASN A 86 20.31 1.70 12.34
N PRO A 87 19.71 2.65 11.59
CA PRO A 87 19.04 2.35 10.34
C PRO A 87 19.97 1.69 9.31
N SER A 88 19.41 0.80 8.50
CA SER A 88 20.10 0.20 7.37
C SER A 88 20.18 1.19 6.21
N ALA A 89 21.40 1.62 5.84
CA ALA A 89 21.62 2.56 4.74
C ALA A 89 22.25 1.87 3.53
N ILE A 90 21.52 1.77 2.42
CA ILE A 90 21.97 1.15 1.16
C ILE A 90 22.24 2.27 0.15
N ALA A 91 23.49 2.71 0.06
CA ALA A 91 23.99 3.66 -0.94
C ALA A 91 24.84 2.99 -2.04
N GLY A 92 25.25 1.73 -1.84
CA GLY A 92 25.90 0.88 -2.84
C GLY A 92 24.93 -0.08 -3.53
N SER A 93 25.40 -1.29 -3.84
CA SER A 93 24.60 -2.29 -4.56
C SER A 93 24.29 -3.52 -3.71
N LEU A 94 23.02 -3.89 -3.61
CA LEU A 94 22.56 -5.19 -3.12
C LEU A 94 22.03 -6.02 -4.29
N THR A 95 22.58 -7.22 -4.45
CA THR A 95 22.18 -8.16 -5.52
C THR A 95 21.81 -9.51 -4.92
N ALA A 96 20.82 -10.20 -5.48
CA ALA A 96 20.47 -11.56 -5.08
C ALA A 96 20.05 -12.42 -6.27
N THR A 97 20.40 -13.71 -6.22
CA THR A 97 19.90 -14.71 -7.18
C THR A 97 18.45 -15.11 -6.88
N GLY A 98 18.10 -15.20 -5.60
CA GLY A 98 16.75 -15.49 -5.10
C GLY A 98 16.16 -14.30 -4.34
N SER A 99 15.43 -14.58 -3.27
CA SER A 99 14.71 -13.59 -2.46
C SER A 99 15.55 -13.09 -1.27
N VAL A 100 15.43 -11.80 -0.93
CA VAL A 100 16.09 -11.19 0.23
C VAL A 100 15.07 -10.40 1.05
N TYR A 101 15.00 -10.74 2.34
CA TYR A 101 14.22 -10.02 3.34
C TYR A 101 15.22 -9.30 4.24
N LEU A 102 15.06 -7.99 4.44
CA LEU A 102 15.86 -7.15 5.31
C LEU A 102 14.97 -6.52 6.37
N ILE A 103 15.11 -6.99 7.60
CA ILE A 103 14.33 -6.54 8.76
C ILE A 103 15.24 -5.75 9.68
N ASN A 104 14.96 -4.46 9.82
CA ASN A 104 15.65 -3.56 10.74
C ASN A 104 14.63 -2.65 11.46
N PRO A 105 14.33 -2.91 12.74
CA PRO A 105 13.43 -2.07 13.54
C PRO A 105 13.88 -0.61 13.71
N ALA A 106 15.15 -0.28 13.45
CA ALA A 106 15.64 1.10 13.44
C ALA A 106 15.39 1.85 12.11
N GLY A 107 14.91 1.14 11.07
CA GLY A 107 14.60 1.72 9.75
C GLY A 107 15.46 1.15 8.62
N VAL A 108 14.98 1.32 7.39
CA VAL A 108 15.71 0.93 6.16
C VAL A 108 15.62 2.08 5.15
N VAL A 109 16.76 2.51 4.64
CA VAL A 109 16.88 3.57 3.64
C VAL A 109 17.69 3.07 2.45
N VAL A 110 17.08 3.01 1.27
CA VAL A 110 17.81 2.89 0.00
C VAL A 110 18.09 4.31 -0.48
N GLY A 111 19.36 4.73 -0.44
CA GLY A 111 19.78 6.09 -0.79
C GLY A 111 19.72 6.36 -2.29
N PRO A 112 19.96 7.60 -2.75
CA PRO A 112 19.82 7.99 -4.16
C PRO A 112 20.72 7.23 -5.15
N THR A 113 21.88 6.77 -4.69
CA THR A 113 22.81 5.90 -5.45
C THR A 113 22.61 4.41 -5.18
N GLY A 114 21.70 4.07 -4.25
CA GLY A 114 21.40 2.72 -3.83
C GLY A 114 20.71 1.93 -4.93
N THR A 115 21.21 0.73 -5.18
CA THR A 115 20.60 -0.22 -6.13
C THR A 115 20.30 -1.53 -5.43
N VAL A 116 19.10 -2.05 -5.64
CA VAL A 116 18.65 -3.36 -5.18
C VAL A 116 18.13 -4.13 -6.38
N THR A 117 18.72 -5.29 -6.68
CA THR A 117 18.29 -6.16 -7.79
C THR A 117 18.26 -7.62 -7.35
N THR A 118 17.07 -8.22 -7.33
CA THR A 118 16.85 -9.60 -6.89
C THR A 118 16.21 -10.47 -7.99
N GLY A 119 16.59 -11.74 -8.06
CA GLY A 119 15.90 -12.71 -8.92
C GLY A 119 14.57 -13.16 -8.34
N GLY A 120 14.51 -13.35 -7.02
CA GLY A 120 13.27 -13.53 -6.25
C GLY A 120 12.79 -12.21 -5.64
N SER A 121 11.94 -12.29 -4.61
CA SER A 121 11.35 -11.10 -3.96
C SER A 121 12.36 -10.32 -3.12
N PHE A 122 12.26 -8.99 -3.13
CA PHE A 122 12.89 -8.12 -2.14
C PHE A 122 11.86 -7.61 -1.13
N VAL A 123 12.15 -7.74 0.16
CA VAL A 123 11.31 -7.20 1.24
C VAL A 123 12.17 -6.38 2.20
N ALA A 124 11.83 -5.11 2.41
CA ALA A 124 12.40 -4.27 3.45
C ALA A 124 11.34 -3.98 4.52
N SER A 125 11.67 -4.19 5.80
CA SER A 125 10.70 -4.07 6.88
C SER A 125 11.27 -3.50 8.19
N THR A 126 10.49 -2.70 8.91
CA THR A 126 10.74 -2.38 10.33
C THR A 126 10.08 -3.39 11.28
N HIS A 127 9.15 -4.18 10.77
CA HIS A 127 8.39 -5.20 11.47
C HIS A 127 9.00 -6.58 11.27
N ASP A 128 9.02 -7.43 12.29
CA ASP A 128 9.61 -8.76 12.23
C ASP A 128 8.56 -9.85 11.95
N VAL A 129 9.02 -11.03 11.52
CA VAL A 129 8.23 -12.24 11.26
C VAL A 129 8.73 -13.39 12.15
N PRO A 130 7.89 -14.37 12.54
CA PRO A 130 8.37 -15.54 13.27
C PRO A 130 9.38 -16.36 12.44
N SER A 131 10.49 -16.77 13.06
CA SER A 131 11.54 -17.57 12.40
C SER A 131 10.99 -18.89 11.83
N ASP A 132 10.13 -19.56 12.58
CA ASP A 132 9.58 -20.87 12.20
C ASP A 132 8.63 -20.76 11.01
N ASP A 133 7.86 -19.68 10.92
CA ASP A 133 6.96 -19.44 9.79
C ASP A 133 7.76 -19.10 8.53
N PHE A 134 8.82 -18.30 8.66
CA PHE A 134 9.77 -18.08 7.56
C PHE A 134 10.41 -19.38 7.09
N MET A 135 11.04 -20.15 7.98
CA MET A 135 11.73 -21.40 7.62
C MET A 135 10.78 -22.46 7.07
N SER A 136 9.52 -22.48 7.50
CA SER A 136 8.49 -23.41 7.03
C SER A 136 7.76 -22.96 5.75
N ALA A 137 8.15 -21.83 5.14
CA ALA A 137 7.47 -21.25 3.98
C ALA A 137 5.95 -21.01 4.18
N LYS A 138 5.55 -20.64 5.40
CA LYS A 138 4.16 -20.28 5.70
C LYS A 138 3.87 -18.82 5.33
N PRO A 139 2.59 -18.40 5.27
CA PRO A 139 2.23 -16.99 5.25
C PRO A 139 2.92 -16.22 6.38
N LEU A 140 3.56 -15.11 6.04
CA LEU A 140 4.39 -14.34 6.96
C LEU A 140 3.58 -13.17 7.51
N THR A 141 3.43 -13.11 8.83
CA THR A 141 2.78 -11.95 9.47
C THR A 141 3.85 -11.05 10.07
N PHE A 142 4.12 -9.93 9.40
CA PHE A 142 5.01 -8.87 9.85
C PHE A 142 4.33 -8.08 10.97
N LYS A 143 4.97 -8.04 12.15
CA LYS A 143 4.49 -7.27 13.32
C LYS A 143 5.64 -6.57 14.02
N GLY A 144 5.36 -5.44 14.65
CA GLY A 144 6.32 -4.74 15.49
C GLY A 144 5.80 -3.38 15.95
N ASP A 145 6.36 -2.92 17.08
CA ASP A 145 6.01 -1.61 17.65
C ASP A 145 6.89 -0.47 17.09
N SER A 146 7.79 -0.77 16.15
CA SER A 146 8.70 0.21 15.56
C SER A 146 7.95 1.35 14.87
N THR A 147 8.30 2.57 15.24
CA THR A 147 7.90 3.84 14.59
C THR A 147 8.89 4.29 13.52
N ALA A 148 9.91 3.49 13.22
CA ALA A 148 10.88 3.83 12.18
C ALA A 148 10.28 3.72 10.77
N LYS A 149 11.03 4.24 9.81
CA LYS A 149 10.62 4.39 8.41
C LYS A 149 11.30 3.37 7.50
N VAL A 150 10.59 2.93 6.45
CA VAL A 150 11.23 2.40 5.24
C VAL A 150 11.17 3.47 4.15
N GLU A 151 12.33 3.92 3.67
CA GLU A 151 12.43 4.95 2.64
C GLU A 151 13.23 4.46 1.43
N ASN A 152 12.68 4.61 0.22
CA ASN A 152 13.42 4.40 -1.02
C ASN A 152 13.62 5.72 -1.75
N LEU A 153 14.89 6.08 -1.99
CA LEU A 153 15.33 7.20 -2.82
C LEU A 153 16.08 6.71 -4.08
N GLY A 154 16.37 5.41 -4.18
CA GLY A 154 17.17 4.80 -5.24
C GLY A 154 16.36 3.87 -6.14
N ALA A 155 16.99 2.82 -6.67
CA ALA A 155 16.35 1.89 -7.59
C ALA A 155 16.22 0.48 -6.96
N ILE A 156 14.99 -0.01 -6.84
CA ILE A 156 14.68 -1.35 -6.35
C ILE A 156 13.99 -2.15 -7.45
N SER A 157 14.49 -3.35 -7.71
CA SER A 157 14.03 -4.21 -8.80
C SER A 157 14.02 -5.69 -8.39
N SER A 158 12.93 -6.39 -8.72
CA SER A 158 12.85 -7.85 -8.71
C SER A 158 12.50 -8.34 -10.11
N SER A 159 13.24 -9.32 -10.64
CA SER A 159 12.98 -9.85 -11.98
C SER A 159 11.99 -11.03 -12.01
N GLY A 160 11.83 -11.77 -10.91
CA GLY A 160 10.98 -12.96 -10.82
C GLY A 160 10.14 -13.05 -9.54
N GLY A 161 10.06 -11.98 -8.75
CA GLY A 161 9.27 -11.91 -7.54
C GLY A 161 8.80 -10.48 -7.23
N ASP A 162 8.55 -10.23 -5.96
CA ASP A 162 7.91 -9.01 -5.47
C ASP A 162 8.91 -7.96 -4.97
N VAL A 163 8.45 -6.72 -4.80
CA VAL A 163 9.15 -5.66 -4.08
C VAL A 163 8.21 -5.12 -3.02
N LEU A 164 8.46 -5.42 -1.74
CA LEU A 164 7.63 -4.96 -0.62
C LEU A 164 8.41 -4.06 0.34
N LEU A 165 7.84 -2.89 0.63
CA LEU A 165 8.31 -1.98 1.69
C LEU A 165 7.27 -1.94 2.81
N ILE A 166 7.63 -2.36 4.03
CA ILE A 166 6.70 -2.62 5.15
C ILE A 166 7.14 -1.83 6.39
N ALA A 167 6.30 -0.90 6.87
CA ALA A 167 6.58 -0.16 8.10
C ALA A 167 5.32 0.48 8.68
N ARG A 168 5.46 1.32 9.72
CA ARG A 168 4.43 2.29 10.07
C ARG A 168 4.42 3.49 9.12
N GLU A 169 5.60 3.99 8.75
CA GLU A 169 5.76 5.01 7.69
C GLU A 169 6.59 4.44 6.55
N VAL A 170 6.03 4.46 5.34
CA VAL A 170 6.73 4.06 4.11
C VAL A 170 6.77 5.26 3.16
N SER A 171 7.95 5.61 2.62
CA SER A 171 8.07 6.61 1.55
C SER A 171 8.88 6.07 0.39
N ASN A 172 8.42 6.31 -0.84
CA ASN A 172 9.13 5.94 -2.06
C ASN A 172 9.24 7.16 -2.98
N LYS A 173 10.46 7.66 -3.16
CA LYS A 173 10.83 8.75 -4.10
C LYS A 173 11.78 8.25 -5.20
N GLY A 174 12.08 6.95 -5.20
CA GLY A 174 12.90 6.26 -6.19
C GLY A 174 12.05 5.43 -7.18
N SER A 175 12.64 4.41 -7.78
CA SER A 175 11.93 3.48 -8.68
C SER A 175 11.72 2.11 -8.04
N LEU A 176 10.54 1.52 -8.24
CA LEU A 176 10.21 0.14 -7.84
C LEU A 176 9.79 -0.65 -9.08
N SER A 177 10.45 -1.76 -9.37
CA SER A 177 10.13 -2.58 -10.55
C SER A 177 9.98 -4.05 -10.19
N ALA A 178 8.83 -4.63 -10.50
CA ALA A 178 8.53 -6.05 -10.30
C ALA A 178 7.71 -6.59 -11.48
N PRO A 179 8.25 -6.62 -12.71
CA PRO A 179 7.50 -6.96 -13.93
C PRO A 179 6.83 -8.35 -13.90
N ASN A 180 7.35 -9.29 -13.10
CA ASN A 180 6.80 -10.64 -12.93
C ASN A 180 6.27 -10.90 -11.50
N GLY A 181 5.95 -9.83 -10.75
CA GLY A 181 5.47 -9.92 -9.38
C GLY A 181 4.69 -8.67 -8.97
N THR A 182 4.77 -8.28 -7.69
CA THR A 182 4.06 -7.11 -7.16
C THR A 182 5.01 -6.12 -6.51
N ALA A 183 4.98 -4.85 -6.93
CA ALA A 183 5.57 -3.75 -6.18
C ALA A 183 4.50 -3.17 -5.22
N ALA A 184 4.76 -3.21 -3.90
CA ALA A 184 3.80 -2.84 -2.88
C ALA A 184 4.45 -2.04 -1.73
N LEU A 185 3.70 -1.06 -1.22
CA LEU A 185 4.01 -0.30 -0.02
C LEU A 185 2.94 -0.60 1.04
N ALA A 186 3.36 -0.99 2.24
CA ALA A 186 2.44 -1.41 3.30
C ALA A 186 2.71 -0.63 4.60
N GLY A 187 1.94 0.45 4.80
CA GLY A 187 1.91 1.23 6.03
C GLY A 187 0.91 0.67 7.03
N GLY A 188 1.37 0.09 8.15
CA GLY A 188 0.48 -0.52 9.15
C GLY A 188 1.19 -1.01 10.41
N HIS A 189 0.43 -1.59 11.34
CA HIS A 189 0.96 -2.23 12.57
C HIS A 189 1.16 -3.75 12.39
N GLU A 190 0.38 -4.35 11.50
CA GLU A 190 0.42 -5.77 11.18
C GLU A 190 0.16 -5.95 9.68
N VAL A 191 1.07 -6.65 8.99
CA VAL A 191 0.98 -6.91 7.54
C VAL A 191 1.15 -8.39 7.30
N LEU A 192 0.15 -9.03 6.70
CA LEU A 192 0.18 -10.43 6.32
C LEU A 192 0.57 -10.54 4.84
N LEU A 193 1.66 -11.26 4.57
CA LEU A 193 2.15 -11.63 3.25
C LEU A 193 1.85 -13.10 3.00
N THR A 194 1.09 -13.41 1.95
CA THR A 194 0.84 -14.79 1.51
C THR A 194 1.81 -15.16 0.39
N GLU A 195 2.72 -16.10 0.67
CA GLU A 195 3.52 -16.73 -0.38
C GLU A 195 2.65 -17.74 -1.16
N GLY A 196 2.77 -17.74 -2.50
CA GLY A 196 2.16 -18.74 -3.38
C GLY A 196 0.62 -18.73 -3.44
N GLY A 197 0.04 -17.85 -4.26
CA GLY A 197 -1.39 -17.87 -4.56
C GLY A 197 -1.70 -17.22 -5.91
N ASP A 198 -2.68 -17.78 -6.63
CA ASP A 198 -3.24 -17.25 -7.88
C ASP A 198 -3.48 -15.73 -7.78
N SER A 199 -3.13 -14.99 -8.83
CA SER A 199 -3.03 -13.52 -8.92
C SER A 199 -4.32 -12.75 -8.65
N ARG A 200 -5.38 -13.44 -8.26
CA ARG A 200 -6.74 -12.97 -7.97
C ARG A 200 -7.00 -12.77 -6.47
N ARG A 201 -6.13 -13.27 -5.59
CA ARG A 201 -6.18 -12.98 -4.14
C ARG A 201 -5.06 -12.02 -3.77
N GLY A 202 -5.41 -10.88 -3.18
CA GLY A 202 -4.44 -9.89 -2.73
C GLY A 202 -3.36 -10.51 -1.85
N ARG A 203 -2.11 -10.47 -2.33
CA ARG A 203 -0.96 -11.16 -1.71
C ARG A 203 -0.44 -10.43 -0.45
N VAL A 204 -0.90 -9.20 -0.24
CA VAL A 204 -0.58 -8.34 0.90
C VAL A 204 -1.89 -7.90 1.55
N LEU A 205 -2.05 -8.22 2.83
CA LEU A 205 -3.19 -7.78 3.65
C LEU A 205 -2.67 -6.94 4.81
N VAL A 206 -3.02 -5.65 4.84
CA VAL A 206 -2.61 -4.72 5.89
C VAL A 206 -3.74 -4.61 6.92
N ARG A 207 -3.47 -4.92 8.20
CA ARG A 207 -4.41 -4.61 9.27
C ARG A 207 -4.28 -3.14 9.62
N ALA A 208 -5.32 -2.37 9.30
CA ALA A 208 -5.32 -0.92 9.44
C ALA A 208 -5.03 -0.46 10.89
N GLY A 209 -4.23 0.60 10.97
CA GLY A 209 -3.92 1.39 12.15
C GLY A 209 -3.38 2.74 11.67
N THR A 210 -2.71 3.52 12.52
CA THR A 210 -2.16 4.85 12.16
C THR A 210 -0.91 4.81 11.26
N GLY A 211 -0.87 3.91 10.26
CA GLY A 211 0.19 3.84 9.27
C GLY A 211 0.07 4.93 8.19
N GLN A 212 1.18 5.29 7.56
CA GLN A 212 1.25 6.26 6.46
C GLN A 212 2.07 5.68 5.29
N VAL A 213 1.65 5.98 4.06
CA VAL A 213 2.34 5.60 2.82
C VAL A 213 2.40 6.81 1.91
N ASP A 214 3.61 7.19 1.52
CA ASP A 214 3.94 8.27 0.59
C ASP A 214 4.59 7.66 -0.66
N ASN A 215 3.97 7.79 -1.84
CA ASN A 215 4.53 7.27 -3.08
C ASN A 215 4.67 8.38 -4.14
N GLN A 216 5.91 8.63 -4.52
CA GLN A 216 6.37 9.62 -5.50
C GLN A 216 7.23 8.93 -6.58
N GLY A 217 7.14 7.60 -6.71
CA GLY A 217 8.02 6.76 -7.52
C GLY A 217 7.30 5.81 -8.49
N THR A 218 8.06 5.22 -9.42
CA THR A 218 7.54 4.51 -10.59
C THR A 218 7.16 3.06 -10.32
N GLY A 219 6.04 2.61 -10.88
CA GLY A 219 5.57 1.23 -10.99
C GLY A 219 4.39 0.88 -10.07
N ILE A 220 3.12 1.19 -10.36
CA ILE A 220 2.50 1.90 -11.51
C ILE A 220 3.17 3.24 -11.80
N GLY A 221 3.25 3.67 -13.08
CA GLY A 221 3.86 4.96 -13.47
C GLY A 221 3.45 6.07 -12.50
N PRO A 222 4.38 6.87 -11.93
CA PRO A 222 4.06 7.75 -10.80
C PRO A 222 3.01 8.79 -11.18
N ASP A 223 3.00 9.17 -12.46
CA ASP A 223 2.01 9.97 -13.17
C ASP A 223 0.57 9.42 -13.12
N ARG A 224 0.37 8.18 -12.67
CA ARG A 224 -0.92 7.46 -12.64
C ARG A 224 -1.29 6.89 -11.27
N LEU A 225 -0.57 7.25 -10.20
CA LEU A 225 -0.83 6.75 -8.84
C LEU A 225 -0.68 7.86 -7.80
N ALA A 226 -1.81 8.48 -7.41
CA ALA A 226 -1.88 9.40 -6.29
C ALA A 226 -2.36 8.67 -5.02
N LEU A 227 -1.56 8.72 -3.94
CA LEU A 227 -1.96 8.25 -2.61
C LEU A 227 -2.27 9.48 -1.75
N LEU A 228 -3.54 9.61 -1.33
CA LEU A 228 -3.97 10.73 -0.50
C LEU A 228 -3.84 10.38 0.99
N CYS A 229 -3.13 11.24 1.73
CA CYS A 229 -3.02 11.15 3.18
C CYS A 229 -4.35 11.51 3.86
N HIS A 230 -4.43 11.31 5.18
CA HIS A 230 -5.57 11.77 5.97
C HIS A 230 -5.78 13.28 5.82
N SER A 231 -6.98 13.68 5.38
CA SER A 231 -7.39 15.09 5.32
C SER A 231 -7.55 15.65 6.73
N PRO A 232 -6.97 16.82 7.05
CA PRO A 232 -6.93 17.36 8.41
C PRO A 232 -8.30 17.83 8.93
N ASP A 233 -9.25 18.07 8.02
CA ASP A 233 -10.60 18.51 8.31
C ASP A 233 -11.58 18.03 7.22
N HIS A 234 -12.87 18.14 7.51
CA HIS A 234 -13.94 17.66 6.63
C HIS A 234 -14.09 18.47 5.33
N PHE A 235 -13.78 19.77 5.31
CA PHE A 235 -13.83 20.58 4.09
C PHE A 235 -12.69 20.19 3.14
N SER A 236 -11.47 20.02 3.66
CA SER A 236 -10.33 19.48 2.89
C SER A 236 -10.62 18.11 2.31
N HIS A 237 -11.23 17.21 3.11
CA HIS A 237 -11.70 15.89 2.65
C HIS A 237 -12.68 15.99 1.49
N LEU A 238 -13.76 16.77 1.64
CA LEU A 238 -14.76 16.95 0.58
C LEU A 238 -14.17 17.59 -0.67
N ASN A 239 -13.24 18.54 -0.54
CA ASN A 239 -12.60 19.19 -1.67
C ASN A 239 -11.75 18.22 -2.52
N SER A 240 -11.18 17.17 -1.92
CA SER A 240 -10.39 16.15 -2.65
C SER A 240 -11.20 15.40 -3.73
N TYR A 241 -12.52 15.25 -3.54
CA TYR A 241 -13.40 14.66 -4.56
C TYR A 241 -13.47 15.50 -5.87
N GLY A 242 -13.06 16.78 -5.82
CA GLY A 242 -12.90 17.60 -7.02
C GLY A 242 -11.84 17.07 -8.00
N GLU A 243 -10.85 16.33 -7.50
CA GLU A 243 -9.75 15.73 -8.27
C GLU A 243 -10.08 14.32 -8.82
N ILE A 244 -11.25 13.77 -8.48
CA ILE A 244 -11.66 12.40 -8.82
C ILE A 244 -12.76 12.47 -9.88
N ASP A 245 -12.52 11.97 -11.10
CA ASP A 245 -13.54 11.94 -12.17
C ASP A 245 -14.63 10.87 -11.96
N ILE A 246 -14.21 9.68 -11.52
CA ILE A 246 -15.05 8.50 -11.22
C ILE A 246 -14.51 7.81 -9.97
N ALA A 247 -15.41 7.38 -9.08
CA ALA A 247 -15.07 6.54 -7.94
C ALA A 247 -15.46 5.08 -8.20
N LEU A 248 -14.61 4.15 -7.75
CA LEU A 248 -14.89 2.70 -7.76
C LEU A 248 -15.28 2.27 -6.34
N ASP A 249 -16.44 1.66 -6.20
CA ASP A 249 -16.96 1.23 -4.90
C ASP A 249 -16.15 0.04 -4.36
N PRO A 250 -15.60 0.09 -3.13
CA PRO A 250 -14.89 -1.05 -2.54
C PRO A 250 -15.75 -2.32 -2.43
N ILE A 251 -15.09 -3.44 -2.66
CA ILE A 251 -15.63 -4.81 -2.57
C ILE A 251 -14.77 -5.55 -1.54
N PRO A 252 -15.34 -6.34 -0.60
CA PRO A 252 -16.75 -6.76 -0.47
C PRO A 252 -17.58 -5.89 0.49
N TYR A 253 -17.14 -4.68 0.80
CA TYR A 253 -17.83 -3.75 1.69
C TYR A 253 -17.94 -2.40 0.98
N ASN A 254 -19.14 -2.07 0.50
CA ASN A 254 -19.38 -0.85 -0.26
C ASN A 254 -19.31 0.41 0.62
N GLY A 255 -18.97 1.53 0.00
CA GLY A 255 -19.13 2.85 0.56
C GLY A 255 -20.58 3.12 0.96
N THR A 256 -20.74 3.71 2.14
CA THR A 256 -22.03 4.25 2.62
C THR A 256 -21.92 5.76 2.64
N THR A 257 -21.31 6.33 3.69
CA THR A 257 -21.07 7.77 3.80
C THR A 257 -20.20 8.30 2.66
N THR A 258 -19.11 7.60 2.30
CA THR A 258 -18.23 7.97 1.19
C THR A 258 -18.92 7.96 -0.17
N THR A 259 -19.89 7.06 -0.39
CA THR A 259 -20.72 7.04 -1.60
C THR A 259 -21.66 8.26 -1.62
N CYS A 260 -22.29 8.59 -0.49
CA CYS A 260 -23.11 9.81 -0.38
C CYS A 260 -22.27 11.08 -0.59
N GLU A 261 -21.07 11.16 -0.01
CA GLU A 261 -20.12 12.27 -0.21
C GLU A 261 -19.68 12.40 -1.67
N ALA A 262 -19.30 11.29 -2.32
CA ALA A 262 -18.93 11.27 -3.74
C ALA A 262 -20.05 11.85 -4.61
N LEU A 263 -21.27 11.29 -4.49
CA LEU A 263 -22.44 11.74 -5.25
C LEU A 263 -22.77 13.22 -4.96
N TRP A 264 -22.66 13.65 -3.70
CA TRP A 264 -22.88 15.05 -3.30
C TRP A 264 -21.80 15.98 -3.85
N MET A 265 -20.54 15.56 -3.92
CA MET A 265 -19.44 16.33 -4.51
C MET A 265 -19.46 16.33 -6.04
N GLY A 266 -20.31 15.50 -6.65
CA GLY A 266 -20.49 15.41 -8.10
C GLY A 266 -19.75 14.24 -8.75
N VAL A 267 -19.10 13.38 -7.96
CA VAL A 267 -18.36 12.20 -8.43
C VAL A 267 -19.30 11.01 -8.57
N PRO A 268 -19.50 10.45 -9.77
CA PRO A 268 -20.28 9.23 -9.94
C PRO A 268 -19.50 8.02 -9.42
N VAL A 269 -20.23 7.05 -8.87
CA VAL A 269 -19.68 5.84 -8.25
C VAL A 269 -20.11 4.62 -9.07
N LEU A 270 -19.17 3.78 -9.48
CA LEU A 270 -19.45 2.47 -10.08
C LEU A 270 -19.42 1.40 -8.97
N THR A 271 -20.51 0.64 -8.81
CA THR A 271 -20.66 -0.37 -7.75
C THR A 271 -20.86 -1.78 -8.30
N LEU A 272 -20.42 -2.80 -7.55
CA LEU A 272 -20.76 -4.21 -7.77
C LEU A 272 -21.51 -4.78 -6.54
N PRO A 273 -22.80 -5.16 -6.66
CA PRO A 273 -23.54 -5.75 -5.55
C PRO A 273 -23.13 -7.20 -5.26
N GLY A 274 -22.75 -7.47 -4.02
CA GLY A 274 -22.47 -8.81 -3.50
C GLY A 274 -23.68 -9.50 -2.83
N ASP A 275 -23.40 -10.59 -2.12
CA ASP A 275 -24.36 -11.45 -1.43
C ASP A 275 -24.98 -10.84 -0.15
N ARG A 276 -24.20 -10.05 0.60
CA ARG A 276 -24.52 -9.52 1.94
C ARG A 276 -24.92 -8.05 1.96
N HIS A 277 -25.58 -7.60 3.04
CA HIS A 277 -26.06 -6.21 3.21
C HIS A 277 -24.99 -5.15 2.92
N ALA A 278 -23.81 -5.25 3.56
CA ALA A 278 -22.70 -4.31 3.36
C ALA A 278 -22.14 -4.29 1.91
N ALA A 279 -22.40 -5.34 1.13
CA ALA A 279 -22.04 -5.43 -0.28
C ALA A 279 -23.20 -5.03 -1.21
N ARG A 280 -24.31 -4.49 -0.69
CA ARG A 280 -25.46 -4.01 -1.49
C ARG A 280 -25.80 -2.54 -1.22
N VAL A 281 -25.06 -1.87 -0.33
CA VAL A 281 -25.36 -0.47 0.05
C VAL A 281 -25.16 0.47 -1.14
N GLY A 282 -24.06 0.33 -1.89
CA GLY A 282 -23.81 1.13 -3.09
C GLY A 282 -24.94 1.00 -4.11
N ALA A 283 -25.31 -0.24 -4.45
CA ALA A 283 -26.43 -0.52 -5.36
C ALA A 283 -27.77 0.06 -4.86
N SER A 284 -28.05 0.03 -3.56
CA SER A 284 -29.25 0.63 -2.96
C SER A 284 -29.27 2.16 -3.10
N LEU A 285 -28.14 2.82 -2.79
CA LEU A 285 -27.98 4.27 -2.93
C LEU A 285 -28.11 4.71 -4.40
N LEU A 286 -27.40 4.05 -5.32
CA LEU A 286 -27.45 4.37 -6.75
C LEU A 286 -28.82 4.10 -7.36
N THR A 287 -29.53 3.05 -6.95
CA THR A 287 -30.91 2.80 -7.39
C THR A 287 -31.83 3.96 -6.96
N THR A 288 -31.71 4.40 -5.71
CA THR A 288 -32.51 5.50 -5.16
C THR A 288 -32.19 6.85 -5.83
N ALA A 289 -30.93 7.07 -6.22
CA ALA A 289 -30.47 8.23 -6.98
C ALA A 289 -30.75 8.16 -8.50
N GLY A 290 -31.39 7.10 -9.01
CA GLY A 290 -31.70 6.93 -10.43
C GLY A 290 -30.49 6.60 -11.32
N LEU A 291 -29.45 5.99 -10.74
CA LEU A 291 -28.15 5.69 -11.36
C LEU A 291 -27.95 4.18 -11.60
N THR A 292 -29.01 3.43 -11.90
CA THR A 292 -28.95 1.96 -12.04
C THR A 292 -27.97 1.46 -13.12
N GLY A 293 -27.65 2.27 -14.14
CA GLY A 293 -26.61 1.94 -15.15
C GLY A 293 -25.18 1.85 -14.59
N TRP A 294 -24.95 2.43 -13.41
CA TRP A 294 -23.68 2.42 -12.65
C TRP A 294 -23.56 1.24 -11.67
N ILE A 295 -24.50 0.29 -11.77
CA ILE A 295 -24.46 -0.97 -11.04
C ILE A 295 -24.00 -2.05 -12.03
N ALA A 296 -22.86 -2.67 -11.73
CA ALA A 296 -22.34 -3.78 -12.52
C ALA A 296 -23.10 -5.09 -12.21
N ALA A 297 -23.20 -5.98 -13.19
CA ALA A 297 -23.82 -7.29 -13.03
C ALA A 297 -22.87 -8.31 -12.33
N ASP A 298 -21.59 -8.26 -12.67
CA ASP A 298 -20.52 -9.14 -12.19
C ASP A 298 -19.14 -8.44 -12.26
N GLU A 299 -18.07 -9.15 -11.92
CA GLU A 299 -16.69 -8.61 -11.93
C GLU A 299 -16.19 -8.25 -13.35
N GLU A 300 -16.62 -8.97 -14.40
CA GLU A 300 -16.19 -8.72 -15.77
C GLU A 300 -16.87 -7.46 -16.31
N ASP A 301 -18.18 -7.33 -16.09
CA ASP A 301 -18.95 -6.11 -16.39
C ASP A 301 -18.45 -4.90 -15.58
N PHE A 302 -18.04 -5.08 -14.31
CA PHE A 302 -17.45 -4.02 -13.51
C PHE A 302 -16.14 -3.49 -14.13
N VAL A 303 -15.23 -4.38 -14.54
CA VAL A 303 -13.98 -3.98 -15.20
C VAL A 303 -14.25 -3.34 -16.57
N ALA A 304 -15.14 -3.93 -17.37
CA ALA A 304 -15.50 -3.39 -18.68
C ALA A 304 -16.11 -1.98 -18.58
N LYS A 305 -17.05 -1.76 -17.64
CA LYS A 305 -17.62 -0.44 -17.33
C LYS A 305 -16.55 0.53 -16.85
N ALA A 306 -15.67 0.13 -15.92
CA ALA A 306 -14.62 1.00 -15.40
C ALA A 306 -13.67 1.49 -16.51
N VAL A 307 -13.26 0.59 -17.42
CA VAL A 307 -12.41 0.94 -18.58
C VAL A 307 -13.14 1.84 -19.56
N ALA A 308 -14.40 1.53 -19.90
CA ALA A 308 -15.19 2.34 -20.83
C ALA A 308 -15.44 3.77 -20.29
N LEU A 309 -15.77 3.90 -19.01
CA LEU A 309 -16.00 5.18 -18.35
C LEU A 309 -14.71 6.00 -18.23
N ALA A 310 -13.58 5.37 -17.89
CA ALA A 310 -12.27 6.04 -17.84
C ALA A 310 -11.76 6.49 -19.23
N ALA A 311 -12.30 5.94 -20.32
CA ALA A 311 -12.00 6.34 -21.69
C ALA A 311 -12.89 7.48 -22.22
N ASP A 312 -13.95 7.86 -21.49
CA ASP A 312 -14.94 8.88 -21.92
C ASP A 312 -15.09 10.02 -20.89
N PRO A 313 -14.11 10.94 -20.82
CA PRO A 313 -14.14 12.06 -19.88
C PRO A 313 -15.26 13.07 -20.17
N ASP A 314 -15.74 13.17 -21.42
CA ASP A 314 -16.85 14.07 -21.79
C ASP A 314 -18.18 13.56 -21.25
N HIS A 315 -18.40 12.24 -21.27
CA HIS A 315 -19.53 11.60 -20.59
C HIS A 315 -19.44 11.79 -19.08
N LEU A 316 -18.26 11.57 -18.47
CA LEU A 316 -18.06 11.82 -17.04
C LEU A 316 -18.36 13.27 -16.68
N ALA A 317 -17.81 14.25 -17.40
CA ALA A 317 -18.07 15.67 -17.15
C ALA A 317 -19.57 16.02 -17.24
N THR A 318 -20.29 15.45 -18.21
CA THR A 318 -21.74 15.62 -18.36
C THR A 318 -22.52 15.06 -17.18
N VAL A 319 -22.14 13.87 -16.69
CA VAL A 319 -22.77 13.25 -15.51
C VAL A 319 -22.48 14.06 -14.24
N ARG A 320 -21.23 14.47 -14.04
CA ARG A 320 -20.76 15.24 -12.87
C ARG A 320 -21.54 16.54 -12.67
N GLN A 321 -21.78 17.29 -13.74
CA GLN A 321 -22.55 18.54 -13.70
C GLN A 321 -23.99 18.37 -13.18
N GLY A 322 -24.65 17.25 -13.50
CA GLY A 322 -26.03 16.98 -13.09
C GLY A 322 -26.18 16.27 -11.75
N LEU A 323 -25.12 15.66 -11.22
CA LEU A 323 -25.21 14.63 -10.18
C LEU A 323 -25.75 15.15 -8.84
N ARG A 324 -25.24 16.29 -8.35
CA ARG A 324 -25.72 16.93 -7.11
C ARG A 324 -27.21 17.30 -7.20
N GLY A 325 -27.66 17.80 -8.35
CA GLY A 325 -29.07 18.12 -8.58
C GLY A 325 -29.97 16.88 -8.55
N ARG A 326 -29.51 15.77 -9.16
CA ARG A 326 -30.21 14.47 -9.09
C ARG A 326 -30.28 13.94 -7.67
N LEU A 327 -29.20 14.05 -6.89
CA LEU A 327 -29.16 13.57 -5.51
C LEU A 327 -30.14 14.35 -4.62
N ILE A 328 -30.14 15.69 -4.69
CA ILE A 328 -31.10 16.55 -3.97
C ILE A 328 -32.55 16.24 -4.34
N ALA A 329 -32.82 15.92 -5.61
CA ALA A 329 -34.16 15.57 -6.09
C ALA A 329 -34.57 14.10 -5.85
N SER A 330 -33.71 13.29 -5.21
CA SER A 330 -33.97 11.87 -4.95
C SER A 330 -34.55 11.63 -3.56
N ASP A 331 -35.20 10.47 -3.37
CA ASP A 331 -35.71 9.98 -2.07
C ASP A 331 -34.62 9.93 -0.96
N LEU A 332 -33.32 10.02 -1.29
CA LEU A 332 -32.22 10.11 -0.31
C LEU A 332 -32.17 11.45 0.43
N CYS A 333 -32.67 12.53 -0.18
CA CYS A 333 -32.67 13.88 0.40
C CYS A 333 -34.08 14.38 0.77
N ASP A 334 -35.13 13.60 0.50
CA ASP A 334 -36.51 13.91 0.88
C ASP A 334 -36.80 13.51 2.34
N ALA A 335 -36.33 14.35 3.26
CA ALA A 335 -36.49 14.14 4.69
C ALA A 335 -37.96 14.12 5.15
N GLN A 336 -38.84 14.88 4.50
CA GLN A 336 -40.27 14.90 4.83
C GLN A 336 -40.92 13.57 4.47
N ARG A 337 -40.75 13.09 3.23
CA ARG A 337 -41.32 11.81 2.79
C ARG A 337 -40.70 10.62 3.49
N PHE A 338 -39.43 10.71 3.92
CA PHE A 338 -38.85 9.73 4.84
C PHE A 338 -39.60 9.69 6.18
N ALA A 339 -39.82 10.84 6.82
CA ALA A 339 -40.54 10.91 8.09
C ALA A 339 -41.97 10.38 7.96
N GLU A 340 -42.73 10.82 6.96
CA GLU A 340 -44.11 10.35 6.69
C GLU A 340 -44.17 8.82 6.52
N ARG A 341 -43.23 8.24 5.75
CA ARG A 341 -43.14 6.78 5.56
C ARG A 341 -42.73 6.04 6.83
N PHE A 342 -41.83 6.60 7.62
CA PHE A 342 -41.38 6.02 8.89
C PHE A 342 -42.51 6.02 9.92
N GLU A 343 -43.22 7.14 10.09
CA GLU A 343 -44.38 7.27 10.97
C GLU A 343 -45.50 6.30 10.58
N ALA A 344 -45.86 6.23 9.30
CA ALA A 344 -46.86 5.28 8.79
C ALA A 344 -46.46 3.82 9.08
N MET A 345 -45.16 3.49 8.95
CA MET A 345 -44.66 2.15 9.28
C MET A 345 -44.74 1.87 10.79
N CYS A 346 -44.34 2.81 11.65
CA CYS A 346 -44.50 2.68 13.10
C CYS A 346 -45.96 2.50 13.53
N LEU A 347 -46.88 3.29 12.96
CA LEU A 347 -48.32 3.19 13.23
C LEU A 347 -48.88 1.82 12.80
N SER A 348 -48.50 1.30 11.63
CA SER A 348 -48.99 -0.02 11.18
C SER A 348 -48.49 -1.17 12.07
N VAL A 349 -47.27 -1.09 12.60
CA VAL A 349 -46.74 -2.06 13.59
C VAL A 349 -47.52 -1.99 14.92
N VAL A 350 -47.92 -0.81 15.38
CA VAL A 350 -48.75 -0.68 16.59
C VAL A 350 -50.16 -1.23 16.35
N GLN A 351 -50.81 -0.81 15.25
CA GLN A 351 -52.17 -1.23 14.90
C GLN A 351 -52.30 -2.73 14.66
N SER A 352 -51.31 -3.37 14.03
CA SER A 352 -51.31 -4.83 13.81
C SER A 352 -51.20 -5.63 15.11
N ARG A 353 -50.53 -5.09 16.14
CA ARG A 353 -50.52 -5.70 17.48
C ARG A 353 -51.84 -5.53 18.22
N SER A 354 -52.43 -4.33 18.17
CA SER A 354 -53.75 -4.04 18.78
C SER A 354 -54.94 -4.75 18.11
N GLN A 355 -54.71 -5.57 17.07
CA GLN A 355 -55.71 -6.45 16.44
C GLN A 355 -55.44 -7.95 16.70
N GLN A 356 -54.41 -8.28 17.48
CA GLN A 356 -54.04 -9.65 17.87
C GLN A 356 -54.30 -9.94 19.35
N ASP A 357 -54.64 -8.91 20.14
CA ASP A 357 -55.15 -8.98 21.52
C ASP A 357 -56.68 -8.82 21.56
#